data_AF-A0A6A6DLY4-F1
#
_entry.id   AF-A0A6A6DLY4-F1
#
_cell.length_a   1.000
_cell.length_b   1.000
_cell.length_c   1.000
_cell.angle_alpha   90.00
_cell.angle_beta   90.00
_cell.angle_gamma   90.00
#
_symmetry.space_group_name_H-M   'P 1'
#
loop_
_entity.id
_entity.type
_entity.pdbx_description
1 polymer ?
#
loop_
_entity_poly.entity_id
_entity_poly.type
_entity_poly.pdbx_seq_one_letter_code
_entity_poly.pdbx_strand_id
1 'polypeptide(L)'
;MEGALFDGITAQKPSPLGIRDAWNTAYGVNVTGTQVMAHVSVPLLLKSKDPRLLFVISGLSSLANCSTGRVPVSQKGGVSVGWPKPPEPSVITYRASKAALNMLMLDWVRLKVWAISPGFLTTGLGGVGAETMKEHGAGDPAFAGRFIKDVAEGVRDEDVGKVINRDGVDAW
;
A
#
# COMPACT_ATOMS: atom_id res chain seq x y z
N MET A 1 -16.05 4.19 -7.10
CA MET A 1 -14.69 3.96 -7.61
C MET A 1 -13.95 3.27 -6.49
N GLU A 2 -13.70 1.95 -6.62
CA GLU A 2 -12.83 1.26 -5.66
C GLU A 2 -11.43 1.90 -5.76
N GLY A 3 -10.83 2.26 -4.62
CA GLY A 3 -9.51 2.89 -4.57
C GLY A 3 -8.39 1.91 -5.00
N ALA A 4 -7.23 1.99 -4.36
CA ALA A 4 -6.08 1.13 -4.65
C ALA A 4 -6.24 -0.37 -4.22
N LEU A 5 -7.37 -0.77 -3.63
CA LEU A 5 -7.62 -2.11 -3.08
C LEU A 5 -8.70 -2.81 -3.92
N PHE A 6 -8.35 -3.93 -4.54
CA PHE A 6 -9.17 -4.64 -5.55
C PHE A 6 -9.51 -6.08 -5.17
N ASP A 7 -9.22 -6.49 -3.94
CA ASP A 7 -9.50 -7.84 -3.47
C ASP A 7 -11.00 -8.19 -3.52
N GLY A 8 -11.89 -7.18 -3.49
CA GLY A 8 -13.34 -7.34 -3.68
C GLY A 8 -13.73 -8.02 -5.00
N ILE A 9 -12.89 -7.93 -6.03
CA ILE A 9 -13.10 -8.64 -7.31
C ILE A 9 -13.16 -10.15 -7.10
N THR A 10 -12.37 -10.71 -6.16
CA THR A 10 -12.38 -12.15 -5.88
C THR A 10 -13.68 -12.63 -5.22
N ALA A 11 -14.33 -11.77 -4.44
CA ALA A 11 -15.65 -12.04 -3.87
C ALA A 11 -16.76 -11.93 -4.93
N GLN A 12 -16.65 -10.97 -5.84
CA GLN A 12 -17.62 -10.78 -6.94
C GLN A 12 -17.49 -11.85 -8.03
N LYS A 13 -16.27 -12.38 -8.24
CA LYS A 13 -15.94 -13.41 -9.24
C LYS A 13 -15.13 -14.53 -8.57
N PRO A 14 -15.76 -15.48 -7.84
CA PRO A 14 -15.06 -16.53 -7.12
C PRO A 14 -14.56 -17.65 -8.07
N SER A 15 -13.63 -17.31 -8.96
CA SER A 15 -13.05 -18.20 -9.97
C SER A 15 -11.58 -17.87 -10.23
N PRO A 16 -10.81 -18.76 -10.87
CA PRO A 16 -9.43 -18.46 -11.29
C PRO A 16 -9.32 -17.18 -12.15
N LEU A 17 -10.35 -16.87 -12.93
CA LEU A 17 -10.42 -15.63 -13.71
C LEU A 17 -10.56 -14.41 -12.80
N GLY A 18 -11.43 -14.45 -11.78
CA GLY A 18 -11.56 -13.34 -10.83
C GLY A 18 -10.32 -13.14 -9.96
N ILE A 19 -9.62 -14.23 -9.61
CA ILE A 19 -8.29 -14.14 -8.99
C ILE A 19 -7.35 -13.37 -9.92
N ARG A 20 -7.21 -13.82 -11.18
CA ARG A 20 -6.33 -13.16 -12.16
C ARG A 20 -6.70 -11.68 -12.35
N ASP A 21 -7.98 -11.37 -12.46
CA ASP A 21 -8.48 -10.00 -12.60
C ASP A 21 -8.05 -9.14 -11.41
N ALA A 22 -8.30 -9.60 -10.16
CA ALA A 22 -7.92 -8.86 -8.96
C ALA A 22 -6.42 -8.56 -8.89
N TRP A 23 -5.58 -9.56 -9.18
CA TRP A 23 -4.12 -9.41 -9.19
C TRP A 23 -3.65 -8.46 -10.29
N ASN A 24 -4.14 -8.61 -11.51
CA ASN A 24 -3.75 -7.76 -12.64
C ASN A 24 -4.19 -6.31 -12.42
N THR A 25 -5.40 -6.09 -11.91
CA THR A 25 -5.88 -4.74 -11.60
C THR A 25 -5.04 -4.10 -10.49
N ALA A 26 -4.77 -4.83 -9.40
CA ALA A 26 -3.94 -4.32 -8.31
C ALA A 26 -2.52 -3.97 -8.76
N TYR A 27 -1.85 -4.83 -9.52
CA TYR A 27 -0.49 -4.56 -10.03
C TYR A 27 -0.50 -3.46 -11.10
N GLY A 28 -1.52 -3.45 -11.97
CA GLY A 28 -1.71 -2.43 -13.00
C GLY A 28 -1.76 -1.02 -12.41
N VAL A 29 -2.52 -0.83 -11.33
CA VAL A 29 -2.67 0.46 -10.67
C VAL A 29 -1.51 0.76 -9.73
N ASN A 30 -1.22 -0.15 -8.79
CA ASN A 30 -0.31 0.15 -7.68
C ASN A 30 1.17 0.03 -8.03
N VAL A 31 1.53 -0.74 -9.06
CA VAL A 31 2.94 -1.04 -9.37
C VAL A 31 3.31 -0.48 -10.73
N THR A 32 2.79 -1.04 -11.82
CA THR A 32 3.21 -0.64 -13.17
C THR A 32 2.74 0.77 -13.50
N GLY A 33 1.50 1.13 -13.14
CA GLY A 33 1.00 2.50 -13.27
C GLY A 33 1.86 3.50 -12.49
N THR A 34 2.29 3.16 -11.27
CA THR A 34 3.16 4.02 -10.48
C THR A 34 4.56 4.15 -11.10
N GLN A 35 5.13 3.07 -11.64
CA GLN A 35 6.42 3.14 -12.34
C GLN A 35 6.35 4.02 -13.59
N VAL A 36 5.28 3.89 -14.39
CA VAL A 36 5.07 4.73 -15.57
C VAL A 36 4.98 6.19 -15.15
N MET A 37 4.16 6.51 -14.14
CA MET A 37 4.03 7.87 -13.62
C MET A 37 5.36 8.44 -13.11
N ALA A 38 6.14 7.67 -12.37
CA ALA A 38 7.46 8.09 -11.93
C ALA A 38 8.38 8.33 -13.13
N HIS A 39 8.48 7.39 -14.06
CA HIS A 39 9.35 7.47 -15.23
C HIS A 39 9.08 8.71 -16.08
N VAL A 40 7.81 9.03 -16.36
CA VAL A 40 7.46 10.20 -17.18
C VAL A 40 7.60 11.52 -16.43
N SER A 41 7.47 11.52 -15.10
CA SER A 41 7.48 12.74 -14.28
C SER A 41 8.87 13.13 -13.79
N VAL A 42 9.78 12.16 -13.63
CA VAL A 42 11.13 12.39 -13.11
C VAL A 42 11.94 13.42 -13.91
N PRO A 43 11.91 13.45 -15.26
CA PRO A 43 12.62 14.49 -16.01
C PRO A 43 12.21 15.93 -15.63
N LEU A 44 10.93 16.14 -15.27
CA LEU A 44 10.46 17.42 -14.76
C LEU A 44 10.85 17.62 -13.29
N LEU A 45 10.72 16.58 -12.46
CA LEU A 45 11.10 16.61 -11.05
C LEU A 45 12.56 17.03 -10.87
N LEU A 46 13.46 16.56 -11.73
CA LEU A 46 14.89 16.89 -11.72
C LEU A 46 15.20 18.37 -11.99
N LYS A 47 14.23 19.18 -12.45
CA LYS A 47 14.37 20.64 -12.56
C LYS A 47 14.14 21.35 -11.22
N SER A 48 13.60 20.66 -10.21
CA SER A 48 13.50 21.16 -8.85
C SER A 48 14.88 21.28 -8.21
N LYS A 49 15.07 22.28 -7.34
CA LYS A 49 16.29 22.38 -6.52
C LYS A 49 16.38 21.28 -5.46
N ASP A 50 15.25 20.68 -5.10
CA ASP A 50 15.15 19.63 -4.10
C ASP A 50 14.12 18.58 -4.55
N PRO A 51 14.50 17.68 -5.49
CA PRO A 51 13.59 16.68 -6.06
C PRO A 51 13.25 15.60 -5.03
N ARG A 52 11.95 15.37 -4.80
CA ARG A 52 11.41 14.40 -3.83
C ARG A 52 10.40 13.48 -4.50
N LEU A 53 10.50 12.18 -4.28
CA LEU A 53 9.58 11.19 -4.83
C LEU A 53 9.05 10.29 -3.72
N LEU A 54 7.76 10.45 -3.39
CA LEU A 54 7.11 9.74 -2.29
C LEU A 54 6.20 8.66 -2.85
N PHE A 55 6.47 7.40 -2.50
CA PHE A 55 5.63 6.26 -2.87
C PHE A 55 4.64 5.97 -1.75
N VAL A 56 3.34 6.08 -2.02
CA VAL A 56 2.30 5.77 -1.02
C VAL A 56 2.07 4.27 -0.96
N ILE A 57 2.61 3.64 0.09
CA ILE A 57 2.53 2.21 0.36
C ILE A 57 1.46 1.92 1.42
N SER A 58 1.60 0.81 2.15
CA SER A 58 0.75 0.43 3.28
C SER A 58 1.58 -0.33 4.31
N GLY A 59 1.30 -0.17 5.61
CA GLY A 59 1.94 -0.99 6.65
C GLY A 59 1.71 -2.50 6.48
N LEU A 60 0.72 -2.90 5.66
CA LEU A 60 0.51 -4.29 5.28
C LEU A 60 1.65 -4.84 4.39
N SER A 61 2.45 -4.00 3.73
CA SER A 61 3.51 -4.42 2.81
C SER A 61 4.77 -4.91 3.49
N SER A 62 4.88 -4.83 4.82
CA SER A 62 6.07 -5.29 5.54
C SER A 62 6.19 -6.81 5.50
N LEU A 63 7.23 -7.33 4.85
CA LEU A 63 7.57 -8.75 4.84
C LEU A 63 7.93 -9.24 6.25
N ALA A 64 8.67 -8.43 7.03
CA ALA A 64 9.05 -8.76 8.40
C ALA A 64 7.81 -8.90 9.31
N ASN A 65 6.87 -7.95 9.24
CA ASN A 65 5.65 -8.03 10.03
C ASN A 65 4.70 -9.14 9.55
N CYS A 66 4.63 -9.40 8.25
CA CYS A 66 3.82 -10.48 7.70
C CYS A 66 4.34 -11.87 8.12
N SER A 67 5.65 -12.10 7.99
CA SER A 67 6.28 -13.38 8.31
C SER A 67 6.26 -13.72 9.81
N THR A 68 6.16 -12.70 10.67
CA THR A 68 6.08 -12.86 12.13
C THR A 68 4.67 -12.82 12.69
N GLY A 69 3.64 -12.78 11.82
CA GLY A 69 2.24 -12.77 12.25
C GLY A 69 1.75 -11.47 12.88
N ARG A 70 2.55 -10.41 12.81
CA ARG A 70 2.21 -9.07 13.34
C ARG A 70 1.21 -8.31 12.47
N VAL A 71 0.81 -8.89 11.32
CA VAL A 71 -0.28 -8.37 10.48
C VAL A 71 -1.55 -9.22 10.71
N PRO A 72 -2.58 -8.70 11.42
CA PRO A 72 -3.75 -9.49 11.83
C PRO A 72 -4.57 -10.09 10.69
N VAL A 73 -4.51 -9.47 9.50
CA VAL A 73 -5.28 -9.87 8.32
C VAL A 73 -4.66 -11.09 7.59
N SER A 74 -3.47 -11.57 7.99
CA SER A 74 -2.77 -12.67 7.29
C SER A 74 -3.01 -14.07 7.84
N GLN A 75 -3.52 -14.23 9.06
CA GLN A 75 -3.32 -15.48 9.82
C GLN A 75 -4.53 -15.95 10.61
N LYS A 76 -5.74 -15.79 10.07
CA LYS A 76 -6.93 -16.41 10.69
C LYS A 76 -7.18 -17.75 10.02
N GLY A 77 -6.99 -18.84 10.79
CA GLY A 77 -7.49 -20.17 10.45
C GLY A 77 -6.41 -21.24 10.20
N GLY A 78 -6.67 -22.46 10.68
CA GLY A 78 -5.91 -23.64 10.28
C GLY A 78 -6.29 -24.08 8.87
N VAL A 79 -5.36 -24.69 8.14
CA VAL A 79 -5.65 -25.23 6.80
C VAL A 79 -6.45 -26.52 6.97
N SER A 80 -7.77 -26.46 6.81
CA SER A 80 -8.59 -27.69 6.69
C SER A 80 -8.12 -28.52 5.49
N VAL A 81 -8.44 -29.81 5.42
CA VAL A 81 -8.16 -30.61 4.22
C VAL A 81 -9.09 -30.15 3.08
N GLY A 82 -8.59 -30.09 1.84
CA GLY A 82 -9.36 -29.74 0.63
C GLY A 82 -9.01 -28.38 0.02
N TRP A 83 -9.04 -28.30 -1.31
CA TRP A 83 -8.80 -27.11 -2.14
C TRP A 83 -9.69 -27.14 -3.40
N PRO A 84 -10.20 -26.00 -3.90
CA PRO A 84 -10.05 -24.63 -3.39
C PRO A 84 -10.76 -24.39 -2.05
N LYS A 85 -10.28 -23.40 -1.28
CA LYS A 85 -11.00 -22.93 -0.08
C LYS A 85 -12.25 -22.16 -0.47
N PRO A 86 -13.28 -22.17 0.38
CA PRO A 86 -14.37 -21.21 0.27
C PRO A 86 -13.82 -19.78 0.21
N PRO A 87 -14.47 -18.85 -0.51
CA PRO A 87 -14.07 -17.45 -0.52
C PRO A 87 -14.04 -16.87 0.90
N GLU A 88 -12.93 -16.24 1.26
CA GLU A 88 -12.74 -15.54 2.54
C GLU A 88 -12.30 -14.09 2.29
N PRO A 89 -12.63 -13.14 3.19
CA PRO A 89 -12.11 -11.78 3.10
C PRO A 89 -10.58 -11.79 3.05
N SER A 90 -10.03 -11.20 2.00
CA SER A 90 -8.59 -11.15 1.76
C SER A 90 -8.17 -9.74 1.37
N VAL A 91 -6.91 -9.43 1.66
CA VAL A 91 -6.22 -8.21 1.21
C VAL A 91 -4.91 -8.56 0.51
N ILE A 92 -4.76 -9.80 0.06
CA ILE A 92 -3.48 -10.33 -0.45
C ILE A 92 -3.03 -9.65 -1.74
N THR A 93 -3.95 -9.31 -2.64
CA THR A 93 -3.58 -8.65 -3.91
C THR A 93 -3.10 -7.23 -3.64
N TYR A 94 -3.82 -6.50 -2.78
CA TYR A 94 -3.39 -5.19 -2.30
C TYR A 94 -2.03 -5.28 -1.62
N ARG A 95 -1.88 -6.19 -0.66
CA ARG A 95 -0.65 -6.39 0.10
C ARG A 95 0.56 -6.69 -0.78
N ALA A 96 0.42 -7.68 -1.66
CA ALA A 96 1.49 -8.09 -2.58
C ALA A 96 1.87 -6.94 -3.51
N SER A 97 0.89 -6.20 -4.05
CA SER A 97 1.16 -5.04 -4.89
C SER A 97 1.87 -3.92 -4.13
N LYS A 98 1.55 -3.68 -2.85
CA LYS A 98 2.25 -2.70 -2.01
C LYS A 98 3.64 -3.17 -1.60
N ALA A 99 3.88 -4.46 -1.42
CA ALA A 99 5.23 -5.01 -1.22
C ALA A 99 6.09 -4.90 -2.49
N ALA A 100 5.51 -5.15 -3.67
CA ALA A 100 6.18 -4.89 -4.94
C ALA A 100 6.48 -3.39 -5.11
N LEU A 101 5.59 -2.50 -4.64
CA LEU A 101 5.82 -1.05 -4.65
C LEU A 101 6.99 -0.63 -3.74
N ASN A 102 7.18 -1.30 -2.59
CA ASN A 102 8.37 -1.10 -1.75
C ASN A 102 9.65 -1.38 -2.56
N MET A 103 9.70 -2.50 -3.28
CA MET A 103 10.84 -2.85 -4.14
C MET A 103 11.02 -1.87 -5.31
N LEU A 104 9.91 -1.43 -5.90
CA LEU A 104 9.94 -0.43 -6.98
C LEU A 104 10.55 0.89 -6.50
N MET A 105 10.20 1.35 -5.30
CA MET A 105 10.78 2.55 -4.70
C MET A 105 12.30 2.42 -4.58
N LEU A 106 12.81 1.24 -4.23
CA LEU A 106 14.24 0.98 -4.12
C LEU A 106 15.00 1.16 -5.45
N ASP A 107 14.35 1.01 -6.60
CA ASP A 107 14.96 1.32 -7.91
C ASP A 107 15.22 2.84 -8.10
N TRP A 108 14.54 3.68 -7.32
CA TRP A 108 14.61 5.15 -7.42
C TRP A 108 15.48 5.83 -6.36
N VAL A 109 16.20 5.07 -5.51
CA VAL A 109 17.01 5.61 -4.38
C VAL A 109 18.16 6.54 -4.76
N ARG A 110 18.47 6.65 -6.06
CA ARG A 110 19.33 7.72 -6.60
C ARG A 110 18.73 9.13 -6.44
N LEU A 111 17.44 9.23 -6.09
CA LEU A 111 16.74 10.46 -5.71
C LEU A 111 16.37 10.41 -4.22
N LYS A 112 15.95 11.54 -3.64
CA LYS A 112 15.31 11.52 -2.31
C LYS A 112 13.95 10.83 -2.43
N VAL A 113 13.87 9.62 -1.89
CA VAL A 113 12.68 8.76 -1.95
C VAL A 113 12.22 8.31 -0.57
N TRP A 114 10.93 8.03 -0.45
CA TRP A 114 10.35 7.43 0.74
C TRP A 114 9.23 6.47 0.36
N ALA A 115 9.06 5.40 1.14
CA ALA A 115 7.87 4.59 1.14
C ALA A 115 6.99 5.03 2.32
N ILE A 116 5.85 5.66 2.02
CA ILE A 116 4.97 6.29 3.00
C ILE A 116 3.80 5.38 3.31
N SER A 117 3.71 4.91 4.55
CA SER A 117 2.54 4.21 5.11
C SER A 117 1.65 5.23 5.84
N PRO A 118 0.48 5.61 5.28
CA PRO A 118 -0.38 6.66 5.87
C PRO A 118 -1.14 6.22 7.12
N GLY A 119 -1.16 4.91 7.41
CA GLY A 119 -1.99 4.31 8.46
C GLY A 119 -3.38 3.87 7.98
N PHE A 120 -4.19 3.35 8.90
CA PHE A 120 -5.58 2.95 8.63
C PHE A 120 -6.52 4.15 8.84
N LEU A 121 -7.16 4.60 7.76
CA LEU A 121 -7.85 5.90 7.71
C LEU A 121 -9.24 5.77 7.07
N THR A 122 -10.16 6.63 7.48
CA THR A 122 -11.54 6.65 6.97
C THR A 122 -11.59 7.23 5.55
N THR A 123 -11.38 6.37 4.54
CA THR A 123 -11.35 6.75 3.12
C THR A 123 -12.31 5.90 2.29
N GLY A 124 -12.52 6.21 1.01
CA GLY A 124 -13.28 5.30 0.12
C GLY A 124 -12.57 3.98 -0.19
N LEU A 125 -11.37 3.74 0.34
CA LEU A 125 -10.56 2.55 0.08
C LEU A 125 -11.24 1.30 0.66
N GLY A 126 -11.45 0.27 -0.17
CA GLY A 126 -12.08 -0.99 0.25
C GLY A 126 -13.62 -0.98 0.31
N GLY A 127 -14.27 0.16 0.07
CA GLY A 127 -15.72 0.19 -0.22
C GLY A 127 -16.66 -0.13 0.96
N VAL A 128 -16.16 -0.23 2.20
CA VAL A 128 -16.95 -0.60 3.39
C VAL A 128 -17.63 0.58 4.10
N GLY A 129 -17.33 1.82 3.70
CA GLY A 129 -17.93 3.04 4.25
C GLY A 129 -17.19 3.62 5.46
N ALA A 130 -17.30 4.95 5.64
CA ALA A 130 -16.58 5.73 6.66
C ALA A 130 -16.88 5.27 8.09
N GLU A 131 -18.15 5.05 8.42
CA GLU A 131 -18.58 4.66 9.77
C GLU A 131 -18.05 3.28 10.16
N THR A 132 -18.20 2.27 9.30
CA THR A 132 -17.64 0.93 9.50
C THR A 132 -16.13 0.95 9.75
N MET A 133 -15.38 1.77 9.01
CA MET A 133 -13.93 1.87 9.25
C MET A 133 -13.60 2.52 10.60
N LYS A 134 -14.37 3.54 11.03
CA LYS A 134 -14.18 4.16 12.37
C LYS A 134 -14.40 3.13 13.47
N GLU A 135 -15.45 2.31 13.36
CA GLU A 135 -15.71 1.21 14.29
C GLU A 135 -14.55 0.22 14.37
N HIS A 136 -13.83 0.03 13.26
CA HIS A 136 -12.62 -0.80 13.18
C HIS A 136 -11.33 -0.05 13.54
N GLY A 137 -11.40 1.19 14.03
CA GLY A 137 -10.26 1.96 14.52
C GLY A 137 -9.54 2.81 13.46
N ALA A 138 -10.17 3.09 12.33
CA ALA A 138 -9.60 4.00 11.33
C ALA A 138 -9.55 5.45 11.83
N GLY A 139 -8.43 6.12 11.58
CA GLY A 139 -8.22 7.53 11.91
C GLY A 139 -8.73 8.50 10.85
N ASP A 140 -8.69 9.79 11.17
CA ASP A 140 -9.01 10.89 10.24
C ASP A 140 -7.93 11.03 9.14
N PRO A 141 -8.31 11.02 7.84
CA PRO A 141 -7.40 11.25 6.72
C PRO A 141 -6.54 12.53 6.84
N ALA A 142 -7.00 13.55 7.54
CA ALA A 142 -6.25 14.78 7.78
C ALA A 142 -4.92 14.53 8.49
N PHE A 143 -4.80 13.48 9.31
CA PHE A 143 -3.53 13.10 9.94
C PHE A 143 -2.50 12.65 8.90
N ALA A 144 -2.90 11.85 7.92
CA ALA A 144 -2.00 11.45 6.84
C ALA A 144 -1.65 12.60 5.91
N GLY A 145 -2.58 13.52 5.66
CA GLY A 145 -2.30 14.74 4.89
C GLY A 145 -1.19 15.57 5.53
N ARG A 146 -1.24 15.77 6.85
CA ARG A 146 -0.18 16.45 7.61
C ARG A 146 1.15 15.69 7.55
N PHE A 147 1.12 14.38 7.78
CA PHE A 147 2.33 13.56 7.70
C PHE A 147 3.00 13.62 6.32
N ILE A 148 2.24 13.48 5.23
CA ILE A 148 2.78 13.56 3.86
C ILE A 148 3.36 14.95 3.58
N LYS A 149 2.69 16.00 4.05
CA LYS A 149 3.19 17.39 3.98
C LYS A 149 4.55 17.51 4.67
N ASP A 150 4.69 16.99 5.89
CA ASP A 150 5.94 17.06 6.66
C ASP A 150 7.10 16.38 5.92
N VAL A 151 6.86 15.23 5.26
CA VAL A 151 7.87 14.58 4.41
C VAL A 151 8.23 15.44 3.19
N ALA A 152 7.21 16.01 2.53
CA ALA A 152 7.41 16.86 1.36
C ALA A 152 8.17 18.16 1.69
N GLU A 153 8.00 18.69 2.91
CA GLU A 153 8.67 19.89 3.41
C GLU A 153 10.03 19.62 4.06
N GLY A 154 10.47 18.36 4.11
CA GLY A 154 11.81 17.97 4.54
C GLY A 154 11.98 17.68 6.03
N VAL A 155 10.89 17.64 6.80
CA VAL A 155 10.91 17.27 8.23
C VAL A 155 11.46 15.85 8.43
N ARG A 156 11.36 14.99 7.41
CA ARG A 156 11.77 13.58 7.44
C ARG A 156 12.95 13.26 6.51
N ASP A 157 13.83 14.22 6.25
CA ASP A 157 15.03 14.02 5.40
C ASP A 157 16.01 13.00 5.95
N GLU A 158 16.05 12.79 7.27
CA GLU A 158 16.84 11.74 7.92
C GLU A 158 16.35 10.31 7.62
N ASP A 159 15.16 10.18 7.05
CA ASP A 159 14.51 8.92 6.70
C ASP A 159 14.48 8.62 5.19
N VAL A 160 15.24 9.35 4.39
CA VAL A 160 15.39 9.06 2.94
C VAL A 160 15.76 7.58 2.72
N GLY A 161 15.10 6.96 1.76
CA GLY A 161 15.31 5.57 1.37
C GLY A 161 14.62 4.54 2.27
N LYS A 162 13.85 4.97 3.27
CA LYS A 162 13.20 4.07 4.23
C LYS A 162 11.69 3.95 4.00
N VAL A 163 11.12 2.93 4.64
CA VAL A 163 9.67 2.84 4.90
C VAL A 163 9.36 3.63 6.16
N ILE A 164 8.42 4.57 6.08
CA ILE A 164 8.03 5.39 7.23
C ILE A 164 6.52 5.49 7.39
N ASN A 165 6.11 5.65 8.64
CA ASN A 165 4.78 6.06 9.02
C ASN A 165 4.87 7.31 9.92
N ARG A 166 3.72 7.75 10.43
CA ARG A 166 3.60 8.86 11.40
C ARG A 166 4.52 8.69 12.60
N ASP A 167 4.62 7.46 13.11
CA ASP A 167 5.23 7.13 14.39
C ASP A 167 6.74 6.83 14.26
N GLY A 168 7.25 6.66 13.03
CA GLY A 168 8.69 6.51 12.78
C GLY A 168 9.02 5.73 11.51
N VAL A 169 10.14 5.00 11.56
CA VAL A 169 10.59 4.08 10.52
C VAL A 169 9.94 2.71 10.75
N ASP A 170 9.36 2.15 9.70
CA ASP A 170 8.76 0.81 9.69
C ASP A 170 9.75 -0.24 9.18
N ALA A 171 9.51 -1.49 9.58
CA ALA A 171 10.22 -2.63 9.01
C ALA A 171 9.78 -2.89 7.56
N TRP A 172 10.71 -3.41 6.74
CA TRP A 172 10.45 -3.84 5.37
C TRP A 172 9.54 -5.06 5.26
#